data_AF-A0A7G2C372-F1
#
_entry.id   AF-A0A7G2C372-F1
#
_cell.length_a   1.000
_cell.length_b   1.000
_cell.length_c   1.000
_cell.angle_alpha   90.00
_cell.angle_beta   90.00
_cell.angle_gamma   90.00
#
_symmetry.space_group_name_H-M   'P 1'
#
loop_
_entity.id
_entity.type
_entity.pdbx_description
1 polymer ?
#
loop_
_entity_poly.entity_id
_entity_poly.type
_entity_poly.pdbx_seq_one_letter_code
_entity_poly.pdbx_strand_id
1 'polypeptide(L)'
;MFYTDNLSKLSLSVVREYCHRYPELRQHILADQVVVRSLTRDGERRAPQFTPVPTAHPSPIMLNPVGWTRALADICQQRYHVKFAFQQNVEEPNVYLNYDEERTRSLSISTADPKNPSQRLYREENFDVVVLAAGAATGEITQKTSRLPIIGFSGWAAAIRSASGSLKDSVASLFPPREQKETSLLSLSAPCSLFAYDLPAETEAGKEYRISGLLSLDKTVPTGKKAAATKNTDRLETYLQVISGLDIPLLDAMETPTNSSEIETTQYVRGFTPDGVPLVDHSGGAFNTFVCSGFGDHDADFAPGAAKILSKLVEHRAQKLLEEDYAFLARNGVLAEGTTHKVKLPTLRINKVRRELKDLLRGELPPETETVSSPRWWSCWFGGAKETNVVEEKTAEVSNPYASDRFGNLVSKRIAEAPHHSPLAYLYGIEEQIIAASEPYTRAVRQGVLNHLDQYNLSPDVRRWLYLYFYDSSWDTPEEVARRVEEEEALRKFSMEMEERLAKSTAADAERATQRQLEMERRARTLFRKESISASPE
;
A
#
# COMPACT_ATOMS: atom_id res chain seq x y z
N MET A 1 -19.90 3.84 -17.37
CA MET A 1 -18.77 4.75 -17.65
C MET A 1 -18.88 6.12 -16.96
N PHE A 2 -20.08 6.62 -16.58
CA PHE A 2 -20.19 7.91 -15.84
C PHE A 2 -19.32 8.03 -14.57
N TYR A 3 -19.11 6.93 -13.83
CA TYR A 3 -18.35 6.96 -12.59
C TYR A 3 -16.82 6.97 -12.78
N THR A 4 -16.26 6.46 -13.88
CA THR A 4 -14.82 6.60 -14.16
C THR A 4 -14.49 8.02 -14.58
N ASP A 5 -15.40 8.69 -15.30
CA ASP A 5 -15.26 10.11 -15.63
C ASP A 5 -15.33 10.99 -14.38
N ASN A 6 -16.26 10.70 -13.46
CA ASN A 6 -16.32 11.37 -12.15
C ASN A 6 -15.00 11.22 -11.38
N LEU A 7 -14.40 10.03 -11.39
CA LEU A 7 -13.13 9.79 -10.70
C LEU A 7 -11.98 10.58 -11.35
N SER A 8 -11.90 10.58 -12.68
CA SER A 8 -10.90 11.37 -13.42
C SER A 8 -11.05 12.88 -13.15
N LYS A 9 -12.28 13.39 -13.20
CA LYS A 9 -12.60 14.78 -12.88
C LYS A 9 -12.21 15.14 -11.43
N LEU A 10 -12.48 14.25 -10.48
CA LEU A 10 -12.08 14.43 -9.09
C LEU A 10 -10.56 14.47 -8.96
N SER A 11 -9.84 13.53 -9.58
CA SER A 11 -8.38 13.47 -9.51
C SER A 11 -7.73 14.75 -9.98
N LEU A 12 -8.17 15.31 -11.12
CA LEU A 12 -7.64 16.59 -11.59
C LEU A 12 -7.93 17.73 -10.62
N SER A 13 -9.13 17.74 -10.03
CA SER A 13 -9.49 18.72 -9.01
C SER A 13 -8.59 18.60 -7.77
N VAL A 14 -8.32 17.37 -7.31
CA VAL A 14 -7.39 17.09 -6.20
C VAL A 14 -5.95 17.49 -6.54
N VAL A 15 -5.49 17.22 -7.75
CA VAL A 15 -4.14 17.64 -8.20
C VAL A 15 -4.03 19.17 -8.14
N ARG A 16 -5.04 19.90 -8.59
CA ARG A 16 -5.08 21.37 -8.52
C ARG A 16 -5.15 21.88 -7.08
N GLU A 17 -5.99 21.28 -6.24
CA GLU A 17 -6.07 21.56 -4.79
C GLU A 17 -4.68 21.40 -4.15
N TYR A 18 -3.99 20.30 -4.45
CA TYR A 18 -2.65 20.02 -3.90
C TYR A 18 -1.59 20.94 -4.45
N CYS A 19 -1.63 21.33 -5.72
CA CYS A 19 -0.71 22.33 -6.27
C CYS A 19 -0.95 23.73 -5.67
N HIS A 20 -2.18 24.05 -5.28
CA HIS A 20 -2.47 25.29 -4.55
C HIS A 20 -1.91 25.24 -3.12
N ARG A 21 -2.12 24.12 -2.42
CA ARG A 21 -1.66 23.91 -1.04
C ARG A 21 -0.15 23.71 -0.92
N TYR A 22 0.47 23.09 -1.92
CA TYR A 22 1.90 22.80 -2.02
C TYR A 22 2.42 23.24 -3.40
N PRO A 23 2.81 24.52 -3.54
CA PRO A 23 3.25 25.10 -4.81
C PRO A 23 4.39 24.32 -5.48
N GLU A 24 5.25 23.64 -4.72
CA GLU A 24 6.33 22.80 -5.23
C GLU A 24 5.84 21.65 -6.13
N LEU A 25 4.59 21.20 -5.99
CA LEU A 25 4.03 20.16 -6.87
C LEU A 25 3.78 20.65 -8.29
N ARG A 26 3.63 21.97 -8.49
CA ARG A 26 3.26 22.56 -9.78
C ARG A 26 4.34 22.38 -10.85
N GLN A 27 5.61 22.31 -10.45
CA GLN A 27 6.74 22.09 -11.38
C GLN A 27 6.68 20.71 -12.07
N HIS A 28 5.84 19.79 -11.56
CA HIS A 28 5.66 18.45 -12.14
C HIS A 28 4.44 18.36 -13.06
N ILE A 29 3.71 19.46 -13.28
CA ILE A 29 2.73 19.56 -14.36
C ILE A 29 3.50 19.92 -15.63
N LEU A 30 3.56 18.99 -16.58
CA LEU A 30 4.28 19.14 -17.84
C LEU A 30 3.50 20.00 -18.83
N ALA A 31 2.18 19.87 -18.84
CA ALA A 31 1.29 20.70 -19.66
C ALA A 31 -0.03 20.95 -18.94
N ASP A 32 -0.48 22.21 -18.89
CA ASP A 32 -1.77 22.61 -18.29
C ASP A 32 -2.97 22.33 -19.21
N GLN A 33 -2.71 22.04 -20.49
CA GLN A 33 -3.73 21.70 -21.47
C GLN A 33 -3.17 20.68 -22.44
N VAL A 34 -3.80 19.50 -22.49
CA VAL A 34 -3.46 18.42 -23.41
C VAL A 34 -4.58 18.24 -24.42
N VAL A 35 -4.23 18.17 -25.70
CA VAL A 35 -5.21 17.82 -26.73
C VAL A 35 -5.29 16.31 -26.83
N VAL A 36 -6.48 15.75 -26.59
CA VAL A 36 -6.74 14.31 -26.69
C VAL A 36 -7.43 14.01 -28.01
N ARG A 37 -6.85 13.11 -28.81
CA ARG A 37 -7.42 12.66 -30.08
C ARG A 37 -7.48 11.14 -30.16
N SER A 38 -8.36 10.62 -31.01
CA SER A 38 -8.40 9.21 -31.36
C SER A 38 -8.12 9.05 -32.84
N LEU A 39 -7.42 7.99 -33.18
CA LEU A 39 -7.29 7.53 -34.54
C LEU A 39 -8.66 7.03 -35.04
N THR A 40 -9.15 7.63 -36.12
CA THR A 40 -10.35 7.18 -36.83
C THR A 40 -9.94 6.49 -38.13
N ARG A 41 -10.36 5.23 -38.29
CA ARG A 41 -10.11 4.45 -39.49
C ARG A 41 -11.34 4.52 -40.38
N ASP A 42 -11.32 5.41 -41.36
CA ASP A 42 -12.25 5.30 -42.48
C ASP A 42 -11.80 4.07 -43.31
N GLY A 43 -12.73 3.17 -43.60
CA GLY A 43 -12.46 1.87 -44.26
C GLY A 43 -11.86 1.97 -45.67
N GLU A 44 -11.75 3.17 -46.23
CA GLU A 44 -11.02 3.45 -47.46
C GLU A 44 -9.61 3.96 -47.12
N ARG A 45 -8.58 3.49 -47.84
CA ARG A 45 -7.15 3.81 -47.64
C ARG A 45 -6.82 5.32 -47.71
N ARG A 46 -7.30 6.11 -46.76
CA ARG A 46 -6.87 7.48 -46.49
C ARG A 46 -5.80 7.43 -45.40
N ALA A 47 -4.92 8.43 -45.42
CA ALA A 47 -3.96 8.65 -44.36
C ALA A 47 -4.65 8.66 -42.98
N PRO A 48 -3.97 8.22 -41.90
CA PRO A 48 -4.53 8.20 -40.56
C PRO A 48 -5.10 9.58 -40.20
N GLN A 49 -6.35 9.61 -39.73
CA GLN A 49 -7.01 10.83 -39.27
C GLN A 49 -7.13 10.80 -37.74
N PHE A 50 -6.76 11.90 -37.11
CA PHE A 50 -6.88 12.07 -35.67
C PHE A 50 -8.00 13.07 -35.36
N THR A 51 -9.03 12.61 -34.66
CA THR A 51 -10.19 13.43 -34.31
C THR A 51 -10.15 13.75 -32.81
N PRO A 52 -10.41 15.01 -32.40
CA PRO A 52 -10.55 15.35 -30.98
C PRO A 52 -11.63 14.52 -30.30
N VAL A 53 -11.35 14.05 -29.09
CA VAL A 53 -12.28 13.24 -28.29
C VAL A 53 -12.66 14.01 -27.03
N PRO A 54 -13.93 14.01 -26.61
CA PRO A 54 -14.31 14.55 -25.32
C PRO A 54 -13.59 13.80 -24.20
N THR A 55 -13.15 14.55 -23.20
CA THR A 55 -12.49 14.04 -22.00
C THR A 55 -13.36 14.34 -20.78
N ALA A 56 -13.09 13.65 -19.68
CA ALA A 56 -13.84 13.83 -18.42
C ALA A 56 -13.74 15.26 -17.86
N HIS A 57 -12.68 15.99 -18.21
CA HIS A 57 -12.49 17.39 -17.84
C HIS A 57 -12.12 18.24 -19.07
N PRO A 58 -12.73 19.42 -19.27
CA PRO A 58 -12.56 20.22 -20.51
C PRO A 58 -11.12 20.72 -20.77
N SER A 59 -10.26 20.68 -19.76
CA SER A 59 -8.84 21.04 -19.83
C SER A 59 -8.01 20.00 -19.08
N PRO A 60 -7.72 18.84 -19.71
CA PRO A 60 -6.89 17.82 -19.10
C PRO A 60 -5.43 18.30 -19.05
N ILE A 61 -4.67 17.81 -18.08
CA ILE A 61 -3.27 18.16 -17.88
C ILE A 61 -2.38 16.96 -18.19
N MET A 62 -1.11 17.22 -18.49
CA MET A 62 -0.08 16.20 -18.50
C MET A 62 0.74 16.30 -17.23
N LEU A 63 0.76 15.23 -16.44
CA LEU A 63 1.52 15.15 -15.20
C LEU A 63 2.82 14.35 -15.42
N ASN A 64 3.90 14.73 -14.76
CA ASN A 64 5.05 13.85 -14.53
C ASN A 64 4.75 12.98 -13.29
N PRO A 65 4.23 11.75 -13.43
CA PRO A 65 3.75 10.97 -12.29
C PRO A 65 4.89 10.61 -11.32
N VAL A 66 6.10 10.36 -11.83
CA VAL A 66 7.27 10.00 -11.00
C VAL A 66 7.73 11.20 -10.19
N GLY A 67 7.91 12.35 -10.85
CA GLY A 67 8.32 13.60 -10.18
C GLY A 67 7.29 14.03 -9.14
N TRP A 68 6.01 14.04 -9.52
CA TRP A 68 4.93 14.43 -8.63
C TRP A 68 4.80 13.51 -7.41
N THR A 69 4.89 12.19 -7.61
CA THR A 69 4.83 11.21 -6.50
C THR A 69 6.00 11.36 -5.53
N ARG A 70 7.22 11.59 -6.04
CA ARG A 70 8.40 11.83 -5.18
C ARG A 70 8.25 13.11 -4.36
N ALA A 71 7.87 14.21 -4.99
CA ALA A 71 7.63 15.47 -4.28
C ALA A 71 6.50 15.34 -3.24
N LEU A 72 5.44 14.60 -3.54
CA LEU A 72 4.38 14.32 -2.57
C LEU A 72 4.89 13.47 -1.40
N ALA A 73 5.74 12.46 -1.66
CA ALA A 73 6.36 11.67 -0.61
C ALA A 73 7.24 12.52 0.31
N ASP A 74 8.02 13.45 -0.25
CA ASP A 74 8.84 14.38 0.52
C ASP A 74 7.98 15.29 1.41
N ILE A 75 6.86 15.82 0.88
CA ILE A 75 5.89 16.60 1.67
C ILE A 75 5.31 15.76 2.81
N CYS A 76 4.90 14.52 2.52
CA CYS A 76 4.38 13.58 3.52
C CYS A 76 5.40 13.29 4.63
N GLN A 77 6.66 13.09 4.28
CA GLN A 77 7.72 12.85 5.24
C GLN A 77 8.01 14.10 6.09
N GLN A 78 8.19 15.25 5.45
CA GLN A 78 8.63 16.49 6.12
C GLN A 78 7.53 17.15 6.94
N ARG A 79 6.29 17.20 6.42
CA ARG A 79 5.18 17.94 7.03
C ARG A 79 4.23 17.06 7.85
N TYR A 80 4.13 15.77 7.51
CA TYR A 80 3.19 14.83 8.14
C TYR A 80 3.88 13.67 8.85
N HIS A 81 5.22 13.65 8.88
CA HIS A 81 6.03 12.64 9.56
C HIS A 81 5.75 11.21 9.10
N VAL A 82 5.31 11.03 7.85
CA VAL A 82 5.11 9.71 7.24
C VAL A 82 6.45 9.00 7.14
N LYS A 83 6.51 7.75 7.63
CA LYS A 83 7.68 6.89 7.53
C LYS A 83 7.54 5.98 6.31
N PHE A 84 8.55 6.00 5.44
CA PHE A 84 8.62 5.09 4.30
C PHE A 84 9.62 3.97 4.60
N ALA A 85 9.16 2.73 4.48
CA ALA A 85 9.99 1.54 4.60
C ALA A 85 10.19 0.91 3.22
N PHE A 86 11.41 0.95 2.70
CA PHE A 86 11.77 0.43 1.38
C PHE A 86 12.49 -0.91 1.48
N GLN A 87 12.53 -1.66 0.36
CA GLN A 87 13.15 -2.99 0.27
C GLN A 87 12.50 -4.03 1.20
N GLN A 88 11.22 -3.86 1.46
CA GLN A 88 10.41 -4.78 2.27
C GLN A 88 9.23 -5.23 1.43
N ASN A 89 8.87 -6.51 1.56
CA ASN A 89 7.70 -7.09 0.93
C ASN A 89 6.64 -7.34 1.99
N VAL A 90 5.40 -6.96 1.72
CA VAL A 90 4.25 -7.43 2.50
C VAL A 90 3.86 -8.79 1.94
N GLU A 91 3.98 -9.83 2.75
CA GLU A 91 3.72 -11.21 2.32
C GLU A 91 2.25 -11.54 2.53
N GLU A 92 1.75 -11.37 3.76
CA GLU A 92 0.37 -11.66 4.09
C GLU A 92 -0.15 -10.80 5.26
N PRO A 93 -1.44 -10.43 5.24
CA PRO A 93 -2.11 -9.85 6.40
C PRO A 93 -2.54 -10.96 7.38
N ASN A 94 -2.19 -10.79 8.65
CA ASN A 94 -2.63 -11.67 9.73
C ASN A 94 -4.01 -11.21 10.23
N VAL A 95 -5.03 -11.95 9.83
CA VAL A 95 -6.44 -11.69 10.20
C VAL A 95 -6.84 -12.65 11.31
N TYR A 96 -7.54 -12.14 12.32
CA TYR A 96 -8.13 -12.92 13.40
C TYR A 96 -9.57 -12.48 13.67
N LEU A 97 -10.36 -13.36 14.26
CA LEU A 97 -11.72 -13.05 14.68
C LEU A 97 -11.70 -12.39 16.07
N ASN A 98 -12.41 -11.29 16.22
CA ASN A 98 -12.57 -10.57 17.47
C ASN A 98 -14.06 -10.22 17.67
N TYR A 99 -14.75 -10.92 18.57
CA TYR A 99 -16.17 -10.68 18.88
C TYR A 99 -17.07 -10.62 17.62
N ASP A 100 -17.06 -11.70 16.83
CA ASP A 100 -17.78 -11.83 15.55
C ASP A 100 -17.33 -10.88 14.41
N GLU A 101 -16.33 -10.02 14.61
CA GLU A 101 -15.73 -9.20 13.54
C GLU A 101 -14.30 -9.62 13.23
N GLU A 102 -13.98 -9.84 11.95
CA GLU A 102 -12.59 -10.08 11.54
C GLU A 102 -11.77 -8.77 11.61
N ARG A 103 -10.57 -8.84 12.15
CA ARG A 103 -9.61 -7.73 12.27
C ARG A 103 -8.25 -8.14 11.75
N THR A 104 -7.61 -7.27 10.99
CA THR A 104 -6.17 -7.41 10.69
C THR A 104 -5.36 -6.90 11.88
N ARG A 105 -4.60 -7.79 12.52
CA ARG A 105 -3.72 -7.47 13.66
C ARG A 105 -2.39 -6.92 13.21
N SER A 106 -1.75 -7.66 12.32
CA SER A 106 -0.38 -7.44 11.88
C SER A 106 -0.23 -7.75 10.39
N LEU A 107 0.84 -7.21 9.82
CA LEU A 107 1.33 -7.58 8.51
C LEU A 107 2.62 -8.37 8.67
N SER A 108 2.70 -9.51 7.99
CA SER A 108 3.95 -10.24 7.83
C SER A 108 4.80 -9.56 6.76
N ILE A 109 5.96 -9.06 7.16
CA ILE A 109 6.88 -8.31 6.31
C ILE A 109 8.15 -9.10 6.14
N SER A 110 8.60 -9.29 4.89
CA SER A 110 9.87 -9.91 4.58
C SER A 110 10.90 -8.91 4.04
N THR A 111 12.17 -9.13 4.39
CA THR A 111 13.33 -8.41 3.87
C THR A 111 14.40 -9.39 3.44
N ALA A 112 15.18 -9.08 2.40
CA ALA A 112 16.33 -9.92 2.05
C ALA A 112 17.39 -9.86 3.17
N ASP A 113 17.96 -11.02 3.54
CA ASP A 113 19.04 -11.07 4.51
C ASP A 113 20.29 -10.41 3.91
N PRO A 114 20.87 -9.37 4.55
CA PRO A 114 22.08 -8.71 4.06
C PRO A 114 23.28 -9.65 3.91
N LYS A 115 23.36 -10.70 4.72
CA LYS A 115 24.47 -11.68 4.70
C LYS A 115 24.23 -12.80 3.69
N ASN A 116 22.96 -13.12 3.42
CA ASN A 116 22.58 -14.14 2.46
C ASN A 116 21.34 -13.69 1.66
N PRO A 117 21.51 -12.98 0.52
CA PRO A 117 20.39 -12.43 -0.25
C PRO A 117 19.38 -13.48 -0.75
N SER A 118 19.71 -14.77 -0.75
CA SER A 118 18.79 -15.86 -1.08
C SER A 118 17.82 -16.20 0.05
N GLN A 119 18.10 -15.74 1.27
CA GLN A 119 17.27 -15.93 2.45
C GLN A 119 16.44 -14.68 2.74
N ARG A 120 15.21 -14.88 3.21
CA ARG A 120 14.30 -13.82 3.65
C ARG A 120 14.19 -13.84 5.18
N LEU A 121 14.28 -12.66 5.78
CA LEU A 121 14.01 -12.42 7.20
C LEU A 121 12.57 -11.92 7.33
N TYR A 122 11.83 -12.48 8.26
CA TYR A 122 10.42 -12.15 8.47
C TYR A 122 10.24 -11.41 9.79
N ARG A 123 9.32 -10.45 9.80
CA ARG A 123 8.91 -9.70 10.99
C ARG A 123 7.42 -9.40 10.91
N GLU A 124 6.80 -9.32 12.07
CA GLU A 124 5.42 -8.87 12.17
C GLU A 124 5.37 -7.43 12.67
N GLU A 125 4.56 -6.60 12.01
CA GLU A 125 4.27 -5.24 12.46
C GLU A 125 2.77 -5.06 12.64
N ASN A 126 2.37 -4.48 13.77
CA ASN A 126 0.97 -4.26 14.12
C ASN A 126 0.47 -2.91 13.60
N PHE A 127 -0.77 -2.88 13.12
CA PHE A 127 -1.41 -1.67 12.60
C PHE A 127 -2.87 -1.57 13.03
N ASP A 128 -3.33 -0.37 13.35
CA ASP A 128 -4.74 -0.13 13.67
C ASP A 128 -5.61 -0.10 12.42
N VAL A 129 -5.08 0.46 11.33
CA VAL A 129 -5.74 0.55 10.02
C VAL A 129 -4.75 0.10 8.95
N VAL A 130 -5.20 -0.76 8.04
CA VAL A 130 -4.41 -1.25 6.92
C VAL A 130 -5.03 -0.77 5.61
N VAL A 131 -4.19 -0.20 4.73
CA VAL A 131 -4.58 0.19 3.38
C VAL A 131 -3.77 -0.61 2.37
N LEU A 132 -4.46 -1.42 1.58
CA LEU A 132 -3.89 -2.23 0.50
C LEU A 132 -3.90 -1.43 -0.81
N ALA A 133 -2.80 -0.74 -1.08
CA ALA A 133 -2.55 0.02 -2.32
C ALA A 133 -1.37 -0.56 -3.13
N ALA A 134 -1.26 -1.90 -3.18
CA ALA A 134 -0.13 -2.62 -3.76
C ALA A 134 -0.25 -2.86 -5.29
N GLY A 135 -1.13 -2.11 -5.97
CA GLY A 135 -1.36 -2.26 -7.40
C GLY A 135 -1.72 -3.71 -7.78
N ALA A 136 -1.03 -4.26 -8.79
CA ALA A 136 -1.23 -5.62 -9.27
C ALA A 136 -0.97 -6.72 -8.21
N ALA A 137 -0.12 -6.48 -7.22
CA ALA A 137 0.19 -7.44 -6.17
C ALA A 137 -0.95 -7.58 -5.15
N THR A 138 -1.92 -6.66 -5.14
CA THR A 138 -3.05 -6.69 -4.19
C THR A 138 -3.84 -8.00 -4.24
N GLY A 139 -4.03 -8.57 -5.44
CA GLY A 139 -4.73 -9.84 -5.60
C GLY A 139 -3.98 -11.03 -4.98
N GLU A 140 -2.64 -11.02 -5.06
CA GLU A 140 -1.78 -12.05 -4.46
C GLU A 140 -1.77 -11.93 -2.93
N ILE A 141 -1.57 -10.72 -2.40
CA ILE A 141 -1.56 -10.44 -0.96
C ILE A 141 -2.87 -10.85 -0.28
N THR A 142 -4.00 -10.73 -1.00
CA THR A 142 -5.34 -11.01 -0.44
C THR A 142 -5.89 -12.39 -0.78
N GLN A 143 -5.12 -13.24 -1.47
CA GLN A 143 -5.60 -14.52 -1.97
C GLN A 143 -6.09 -15.47 -0.86
N LYS A 144 -5.49 -15.40 0.33
CA LYS A 144 -5.86 -16.24 1.49
C LYS A 144 -7.01 -15.67 2.31
N THR A 145 -7.33 -14.38 2.15
CA THR A 145 -8.32 -13.67 2.95
C THR A 145 -9.50 -13.25 2.08
N SER A 146 -9.53 -12.00 1.64
CA SER A 146 -10.67 -11.39 0.97
C SER A 146 -10.79 -11.74 -0.51
N ARG A 147 -9.71 -12.24 -1.13
CA ARG A 147 -9.63 -12.66 -2.53
C ARG A 147 -10.05 -11.56 -3.49
N LEU A 148 -9.48 -10.37 -3.32
CA LEU A 148 -9.80 -9.25 -4.20
C LEU A 148 -9.41 -9.61 -5.65
N PRO A 149 -10.32 -9.45 -6.62
CA PRO A 149 -10.12 -9.90 -7.99
C PRO A 149 -9.26 -8.89 -8.75
N ILE A 150 -8.00 -8.71 -8.35
CA ILE A 150 -7.05 -7.82 -9.03
C ILE A 150 -6.03 -8.69 -9.75
N ILE A 151 -5.93 -8.50 -11.07
CA ILE A 151 -5.10 -9.29 -11.96
C ILE A 151 -4.02 -8.41 -12.57
N GLY A 152 -2.76 -8.85 -12.45
CA GLY A 152 -1.62 -8.23 -13.08
C GLY A 152 -1.50 -8.61 -14.57
N PHE A 153 -1.46 -7.61 -15.45
CA PHE A 153 -1.14 -7.79 -16.86
C PHE A 153 0.10 -6.99 -17.24
N SER A 154 0.98 -7.60 -18.05
CA SER A 154 2.18 -6.92 -18.53
C SER A 154 1.85 -5.88 -19.59
N GLY A 155 2.63 -4.81 -19.64
CA GLY A 155 2.59 -3.77 -20.65
C GLY A 155 3.97 -3.47 -21.19
N TRP A 156 3.99 -2.79 -22.33
CA TRP A 156 5.22 -2.37 -22.99
C TRP A 156 5.13 -0.91 -23.39
N ALA A 157 6.21 -0.18 -23.17
CA ALA A 157 6.37 1.18 -23.59
C ALA A 157 7.69 1.36 -24.33
N ALA A 158 7.68 2.22 -25.34
CA ALA A 158 8.84 2.70 -26.06
C ALA A 158 8.90 4.23 -25.94
N ALA A 159 10.00 4.74 -25.38
CA ALA A 159 10.35 6.14 -25.39
C ALA A 159 11.32 6.40 -26.53
N ILE A 160 11.02 7.40 -27.35
CA ILE A 160 11.72 7.71 -28.60
C ILE A 160 12.33 9.10 -28.44
N ARG A 161 13.66 9.18 -28.49
CA ARG A 161 14.46 10.40 -28.30
C ARG A 161 15.37 10.60 -29.49
N SER A 162 15.58 11.84 -29.91
CA SER A 162 16.54 12.17 -30.98
C SER A 162 16.33 11.36 -32.27
N ALA A 163 15.07 10.99 -32.58
CA ALA A 163 14.75 10.13 -33.70
C ALA A 163 15.34 10.65 -35.02
N SER A 164 15.89 9.75 -35.82
CA SER A 164 16.45 10.06 -37.13
C SER A 164 15.80 9.24 -38.25
N GLY A 165 16.03 9.64 -39.51
CA GLY A 165 15.55 8.92 -40.69
C GLY A 165 14.03 8.67 -40.72
N SER A 166 13.65 7.45 -41.12
CA SER A 166 12.24 7.02 -41.25
C SER A 166 11.49 7.04 -39.92
N LEU A 167 12.15 6.72 -38.80
CA LEU A 167 11.53 6.75 -37.48
C LEU A 167 11.04 8.16 -37.13
N LYS A 168 11.89 9.17 -37.39
CA LYS A 168 11.54 10.57 -37.15
C LYS A 168 10.29 10.96 -37.94
N ASP A 169 10.25 10.62 -39.21
CA ASP A 169 9.15 10.99 -40.11
C ASP A 169 7.85 10.27 -39.71
N SER A 170 7.92 8.96 -39.41
CA SER A 170 6.77 8.17 -38.95
C SER A 170 6.20 8.70 -37.64
N VAL A 171 7.05 8.97 -36.63
CA VAL A 171 6.57 9.46 -35.32
C VAL A 171 6.07 10.91 -35.43
N ALA A 172 6.76 11.77 -36.17
CA ALA A 172 6.31 13.14 -36.39
C ALA A 172 4.97 13.21 -37.16
N SER A 173 4.68 12.22 -38.02
CA SER A 173 3.40 12.14 -38.73
C SER A 173 2.19 11.93 -37.80
N LEU A 174 2.41 11.39 -36.60
CA LEU A 174 1.37 11.26 -35.58
C LEU A 174 0.98 12.63 -34.99
N PHE A 175 1.90 13.60 -35.01
CA PHE A 175 1.76 14.91 -34.35
C PHE A 175 1.95 16.07 -35.37
N PRO A 176 0.90 16.47 -36.10
CA PRO A 176 0.98 17.44 -37.20
C PRO A 176 1.68 18.77 -36.82
N PRO A 177 2.46 19.40 -37.73
CA PRO A 177 3.23 20.62 -37.46
C PRO A 177 2.45 21.83 -36.95
N ARG A 178 1.18 21.99 -37.35
CA ARG A 178 0.30 23.07 -36.87
C ARG A 178 -0.01 22.97 -35.37
N GLU A 179 0.22 21.80 -34.79
CA GLU A 179 -0.16 21.42 -33.43
C GLU A 179 1.07 21.23 -32.53
N GLN A 180 2.28 21.41 -33.06
CA GLN A 180 3.54 21.17 -32.33
C GLN A 180 3.80 22.11 -31.14
N LYS A 181 2.97 23.15 -30.95
CA LYS A 181 3.01 24.02 -29.76
C LYS A 181 2.22 23.44 -28.57
N GLU A 182 1.35 22.46 -28.81
CA GLU A 182 0.45 21.89 -27.80
C GLU A 182 0.78 20.41 -27.58
N THR A 183 1.00 20.03 -26.33
CA THR A 183 1.18 18.63 -25.93
C THR A 183 -0.07 17.82 -26.26
N SER A 184 0.10 16.67 -26.91
CA SER A 184 -1.00 15.86 -27.43
C SER A 184 -0.93 14.41 -26.95
N LEU A 185 -2.10 13.84 -26.64
CA LEU A 185 -2.29 12.42 -26.37
C LEU A 185 -3.18 11.82 -27.45
N LEU A 186 -2.72 10.74 -28.06
CA LEU A 186 -3.39 10.02 -29.14
C LEU A 186 -3.78 8.63 -28.65
N SER A 187 -5.08 8.31 -28.69
CA SER A 187 -5.55 6.93 -28.64
C SER A 187 -5.42 6.32 -30.04
N LEU A 188 -4.45 5.41 -30.20
CA LEU A 188 -4.19 4.72 -31.46
C LEU A 188 -5.12 3.52 -31.63
N SER A 189 -5.43 2.83 -30.53
CA SER A 189 -6.40 1.74 -30.50
C SER A 189 -6.97 1.57 -29.10
N ALA A 190 -8.25 1.93 -28.91
CA ALA A 190 -8.94 1.76 -27.64
C ALA A 190 -9.04 0.28 -27.19
N PRO A 191 -9.34 -0.70 -28.07
CA PRO A 191 -9.39 -2.12 -27.68
C PRO A 191 -8.06 -2.68 -27.15
N CYS A 192 -6.92 -2.09 -27.55
CA CYS A 192 -5.58 -2.54 -27.15
C CYS A 192 -4.91 -1.62 -26.12
N SER A 193 -5.64 -0.62 -25.59
CA SER A 193 -5.08 0.45 -24.75
C SER A 193 -3.80 1.03 -25.33
N LEU A 194 -3.76 1.24 -26.66
CA LEU A 194 -2.57 1.70 -27.35
C LEU A 194 -2.62 3.22 -27.46
N PHE A 195 -1.62 3.88 -26.87
CA PHE A 195 -1.52 5.33 -26.79
C PHE A 195 -0.17 5.82 -27.28
N ALA A 196 -0.16 7.01 -27.88
CA ALA A 196 1.05 7.76 -28.16
C ALA A 196 0.92 9.20 -27.66
N TYR A 197 1.99 9.78 -27.16
CA TYR A 197 2.02 11.18 -26.75
C TYR A 197 3.40 11.81 -26.96
N ASP A 198 3.42 13.13 -27.15
CA ASP A 198 4.65 13.90 -27.14
C ASP A 198 4.86 14.54 -25.76
N LEU A 199 6.12 14.69 -25.37
CA LEU A 199 6.50 15.44 -24.18
C LEU A 199 6.92 16.86 -24.59
N PRO A 200 6.56 17.89 -23.81
CA PRO A 200 7.06 19.23 -24.05
C PRO A 200 8.60 19.23 -23.98
N ALA A 201 9.25 19.85 -24.95
CA ALA A 201 10.70 19.82 -25.06
C ALA A 201 11.36 20.61 -23.91
N GLU A 202 12.16 19.94 -23.06
CA GLU A 202 12.91 20.59 -21.98
C GLU A 202 14.20 21.26 -22.48
N THR A 203 14.72 20.86 -23.65
CA THR A 203 15.97 21.37 -24.24
C THR A 203 15.90 21.45 -25.77
N GLU A 204 16.81 22.20 -26.40
CA GLU A 204 16.97 22.26 -27.87
C GLU A 204 17.30 20.88 -28.51
N ALA A 205 17.61 19.85 -27.71
CA ALA A 205 18.06 18.54 -28.16
C ALA A 205 16.96 17.61 -28.72
N GLY A 206 15.70 18.06 -28.79
CA GLY A 206 14.63 17.39 -29.53
C GLY A 206 13.42 16.96 -28.68
N LYS A 207 12.26 16.84 -29.33
CA LYS A 207 11.03 16.33 -28.72
C LYS A 207 11.18 14.84 -28.37
N GLU A 208 10.75 14.44 -27.18
CA GLU A 208 10.59 13.04 -26.79
C GLU A 208 9.16 12.61 -27.11
N TYR A 209 9.02 11.43 -27.71
CA TYR A 209 7.73 10.80 -27.96
C TYR A 209 7.65 9.49 -27.19
N ARG A 210 6.45 9.10 -26.76
CA ARG A 210 6.22 7.82 -26.11
C ARG A 210 5.07 7.09 -26.75
N ILE A 211 5.24 5.78 -26.90
CA ILE A 211 4.20 4.86 -27.35
C ILE A 211 4.08 3.76 -26.30
N SER A 212 2.87 3.47 -25.84
CA SER A 212 2.63 2.46 -24.81
C SER A 212 1.35 1.70 -25.10
N GLY A 213 1.32 0.39 -24.80
CA GLY A 213 0.09 -0.38 -24.90
C GLY A 213 0.09 -1.76 -24.24
N LEU A 214 -1.07 -2.41 -24.30
CA LEU A 214 -1.26 -3.81 -23.90
C LEU A 214 -0.92 -4.73 -25.07
N LEU A 215 0.25 -5.36 -24.98
CA LEU A 215 0.77 -6.26 -26.01
C LEU A 215 0.58 -7.74 -25.69
N SER A 216 0.19 -8.07 -24.46
CA SER A 216 -0.11 -9.44 -24.06
C SER A 216 -1.03 -9.48 -22.84
N LEU A 217 -1.90 -10.50 -22.81
CA LEU A 217 -2.63 -10.92 -21.61
C LEU A 217 -1.77 -11.82 -20.71
N ASP A 218 -0.49 -12.00 -21.04
CA ASP A 218 0.46 -12.76 -20.25
C ASP A 218 0.62 -12.13 -18.85
N LYS A 219 0.37 -12.95 -17.82
CA LYS A 219 0.68 -12.66 -16.40
C LYS A 219 2.19 -12.74 -16.09
N THR A 220 3.05 -12.51 -17.08
CA THR A 220 4.43 -12.99 -17.02
C THR A 220 5.31 -12.19 -16.06
N VAL A 221 5.95 -12.95 -15.16
CA VAL A 221 7.17 -12.58 -14.43
C VAL A 221 8.23 -12.09 -15.43
N PRO A 222 9.00 -11.03 -15.11
CA PRO A 222 10.02 -10.51 -16.02
C PRO A 222 11.01 -11.62 -16.37
N THR A 223 10.96 -12.10 -17.61
CA THR A 223 11.93 -13.05 -18.17
C THR A 223 13.05 -12.27 -18.87
N GLY A 224 14.23 -12.89 -18.97
CA GLY A 224 15.52 -12.26 -19.31
C GLY A 224 15.47 -11.03 -20.24
N LYS A 225 16.09 -9.94 -19.77
CA LYS A 225 15.88 -8.55 -20.23
C LYS A 225 16.00 -8.29 -21.74
N LYS A 226 16.90 -8.97 -22.46
CA LYS A 226 17.21 -8.59 -23.86
C LYS A 226 16.36 -9.30 -24.90
N ALA A 227 16.23 -10.63 -24.83
CA ALA A 227 15.42 -11.40 -25.79
C ALA A 227 13.92 -11.09 -25.67
N ALA A 228 13.45 -10.81 -24.44
CA ALA A 228 12.08 -10.36 -24.20
C ALA A 228 11.82 -8.96 -24.80
N ALA A 229 12.82 -8.07 -24.78
CA ALA A 229 12.67 -6.71 -25.31
C ALA A 229 12.48 -6.69 -26.83
N THR A 230 13.34 -7.37 -27.59
CA THR A 230 13.19 -7.48 -29.05
C THR A 230 11.84 -8.05 -29.44
N LYS A 231 11.44 -9.16 -28.83
CA LYS A 231 10.15 -9.81 -29.11
C LYS A 231 8.95 -8.91 -28.79
N ASN A 232 9.00 -8.16 -27.69
CA ASN A 232 7.89 -7.28 -27.32
C ASN A 232 7.84 -6.00 -28.16
N THR A 233 8.99 -5.48 -28.58
CA THR A 233 9.07 -4.36 -29.54
C THR A 233 8.52 -4.76 -30.91
N ASP A 234 8.91 -5.93 -31.43
CA ASP A 234 8.36 -6.51 -32.66
C ASP A 234 6.83 -6.67 -32.59
N ARG A 235 6.32 -7.15 -31.45
CA ARG A 235 4.87 -7.20 -31.20
C ARG A 235 4.24 -5.81 -31.19
N LEU A 236 4.85 -4.81 -30.55
CA LEU A 236 4.33 -3.43 -30.50
C LEU A 236 4.18 -2.87 -31.93
N GLU A 237 5.23 -3.01 -32.72
CA GLU A 237 5.28 -2.58 -34.11
C GLU A 237 4.23 -3.30 -34.96
N THR A 238 4.14 -4.63 -34.83
CA THR A 238 3.11 -5.43 -35.51
C THR A 238 1.69 -4.97 -35.15
N TYR A 239 1.43 -4.64 -33.87
CA TYR A 239 0.12 -4.14 -33.44
C TYR A 239 -0.18 -2.75 -34.01
N LEU A 240 0.79 -1.84 -34.03
CA LEU A 240 0.66 -0.54 -34.67
C LEU A 240 0.31 -0.71 -36.15
N GLN A 241 0.98 -1.63 -36.85
CA GLN A 241 0.76 -1.87 -38.27
C GLN A 241 -0.59 -2.54 -38.56
N VAL A 242 -0.92 -3.63 -37.87
CA VAL A 242 -2.11 -4.45 -38.17
C VAL A 242 -3.40 -3.79 -37.66
N ILE A 243 -3.38 -3.32 -36.41
CA ILE A 243 -4.57 -2.76 -35.75
C ILE A 243 -4.76 -1.31 -36.15
N SER A 244 -3.69 -0.51 -36.07
CA SER A 244 -3.75 0.94 -36.27
C SER A 244 -3.43 1.36 -37.71
N GLY A 245 -2.88 0.47 -38.55
CA GLY A 245 -2.46 0.85 -39.91
C GLY A 245 -1.27 1.82 -39.93
N LEU A 246 -0.50 1.88 -38.84
CA LEU A 246 0.63 2.79 -38.66
C LEU A 246 1.94 2.04 -38.85
N ASP A 247 2.79 2.56 -39.73
CA ASP A 247 4.11 1.99 -40.01
C ASP A 247 5.19 2.79 -39.25
N ILE A 248 5.57 2.26 -38.08
CA ILE A 248 6.54 2.89 -37.18
C ILE A 248 7.67 1.87 -36.93
N PRO A 249 8.86 2.07 -37.53
CA PRO A 249 9.94 1.09 -37.53
C PRO A 249 10.71 1.11 -36.19
N LEU A 250 10.08 0.59 -35.12
CA LEU A 250 10.63 0.56 -33.77
C LEU A 250 11.75 -0.48 -33.63
N LEU A 251 11.61 -1.64 -34.27
CA LEU A 251 12.55 -2.74 -34.21
C LEU A 251 13.86 -2.38 -34.90
N ASP A 252 13.78 -1.85 -36.13
CA ASP A 252 14.94 -1.41 -36.91
C ASP A 252 15.75 -0.37 -36.11
N ALA A 253 15.08 0.64 -35.55
CA ALA A 253 15.72 1.67 -34.75
C ALA A 253 16.30 1.16 -33.42
N MET A 254 15.79 0.06 -32.88
CA MET A 254 16.36 -0.60 -31.70
C MET A 254 17.61 -1.43 -32.04
N GLU A 255 17.69 -1.98 -33.26
CA GLU A 255 18.78 -2.84 -33.72
C GLU A 255 19.93 -2.08 -34.40
N THR A 256 19.67 -0.94 -35.04
CA THR A 256 20.70 -0.10 -35.66
C THR A 256 21.41 0.79 -34.64
N PRO A 257 22.71 0.58 -34.37
CA PRO A 257 23.45 1.32 -33.33
C PRO A 257 23.98 2.66 -33.84
N THR A 258 23.24 3.38 -34.71
CA THR A 258 23.75 4.62 -35.32
C THR A 258 23.79 5.82 -34.38
N ASN A 259 23.21 5.72 -33.18
CA ASN A 259 23.54 6.49 -31.97
C ASN A 259 22.91 5.72 -30.80
N SER A 260 23.63 5.47 -29.72
CA SER A 260 23.24 4.52 -28.67
C SER A 260 22.05 4.94 -27.77
N SER A 261 21.03 5.66 -28.26
CA SER A 261 19.92 6.15 -27.40
C SER A 261 18.63 6.55 -28.11
N GLU A 262 18.37 6.15 -29.36
CA GLU A 262 17.14 6.61 -30.05
C GLU A 262 15.85 6.04 -29.44
N ILE A 263 15.88 4.78 -28.97
CA ILE A 263 14.72 4.13 -28.35
C ILE A 263 15.11 3.49 -27.02
N GLU A 264 14.34 3.81 -25.98
CA GLU A 264 14.37 3.15 -24.68
C GLU A 264 13.06 2.40 -24.46
N THR A 265 13.12 1.09 -24.19
CA THR A 265 11.93 0.26 -23.98
C THR A 265 11.81 -0.19 -22.53
N THR A 266 10.57 -0.31 -22.05
CA THR A 266 10.30 -0.69 -20.66
C THR A 266 9.09 -1.61 -20.59
N GLN A 267 9.25 -2.72 -19.85
CA GLN A 267 8.13 -3.55 -19.41
C GLN A 267 7.56 -2.98 -18.11
N TYR A 268 6.23 -2.95 -18.00
CA TYR A 268 5.53 -2.58 -16.77
C TYR A 268 4.39 -3.57 -16.48
N VAL A 269 3.80 -3.48 -15.29
CA VAL A 269 2.67 -4.33 -14.86
C VAL A 269 1.52 -3.45 -14.42
N ARG A 270 0.30 -3.83 -14.82
CA ARG A 270 -0.95 -3.12 -14.52
C ARG A 270 -1.88 -4.00 -13.72
N GLY A 271 -2.48 -3.46 -12.67
CA GLY A 271 -3.50 -4.18 -11.90
C GLY A 271 -4.88 -3.83 -12.40
N PHE A 272 -5.62 -4.81 -12.94
CA PHE A 272 -7.00 -4.62 -13.40
C PHE A 272 -7.98 -5.39 -12.53
N THR A 273 -9.17 -4.84 -12.35
CA THR A 273 -10.34 -5.64 -11.99
C THR A 273 -11.00 -6.23 -13.25
N PRO A 274 -11.83 -7.28 -13.12
CA PRO A 274 -12.51 -7.90 -14.27
C PRO A 274 -13.40 -6.97 -15.09
N ASP A 275 -13.94 -5.93 -14.44
CA ASP A 275 -14.85 -4.95 -15.05
C ASP A 275 -14.15 -3.64 -15.47
N GLY A 276 -12.83 -3.53 -15.24
CA GLY A 276 -12.05 -2.34 -15.58
C GLY A 276 -12.33 -1.11 -14.70
N VAL A 277 -13.05 -1.27 -13.59
CA VAL A 277 -13.36 -0.21 -12.63
C VAL A 277 -12.45 -0.37 -11.40
N PRO A 278 -11.78 0.68 -10.91
CA PRO A 278 -10.91 0.56 -9.73
C PRO A 278 -11.68 0.16 -8.47
N LEU A 279 -10.98 -0.50 -7.55
CA LEU A 279 -11.48 -0.87 -6.22
C LEU A 279 -11.06 0.18 -5.20
N VAL A 280 -12.05 0.87 -4.62
CA VAL A 280 -11.87 1.85 -3.54
C VAL A 280 -12.93 1.56 -2.49
N ASP A 281 -12.59 0.72 -1.52
CA ASP A 281 -13.55 0.15 -0.57
C ASP A 281 -12.88 -0.42 0.68
N HIS A 282 -13.68 -0.90 1.62
CA HIS A 282 -13.25 -1.95 2.53
C HIS A 282 -12.82 -3.20 1.77
N SER A 283 -11.76 -3.88 2.23
CA SER A 283 -11.24 -5.06 1.53
C SER A 283 -12.19 -6.25 1.56
N GLY A 284 -13.16 -6.26 2.49
CA GLY A 284 -13.87 -7.48 2.90
C GLY A 284 -12.92 -8.37 3.72
N GLY A 285 -13.40 -9.02 4.77
CA GLY A 285 -12.61 -9.92 5.61
C GLY A 285 -11.76 -9.27 6.72
N ALA A 286 -11.73 -7.95 6.84
CA ALA A 286 -11.40 -7.30 8.11
C ALA A 286 -12.01 -5.89 8.16
N PHE A 287 -12.58 -5.48 9.30
CA PHE A 287 -13.24 -4.17 9.40
C PHE A 287 -12.27 -3.00 9.32
N ASN A 288 -10.99 -3.20 9.68
CA ASN A 288 -9.96 -2.17 9.71
C ASN A 288 -9.05 -2.18 8.46
N THR A 289 -9.42 -2.96 7.43
CA THR A 289 -8.65 -3.10 6.19
C THR A 289 -9.42 -2.54 5.01
N PHE A 290 -8.70 -1.75 4.21
CA PHE A 290 -9.22 -1.05 3.04
C PHE A 290 -8.36 -1.36 1.81
N VAL A 291 -8.93 -1.15 0.63
CA VAL A 291 -8.26 -1.35 -0.66
C VAL A 291 -8.38 -0.09 -1.52
N CYS A 292 -7.31 0.23 -2.24
CA CYS A 292 -7.25 1.28 -3.26
C CYS A 292 -6.31 0.82 -4.39
N SER A 293 -6.85 0.02 -5.31
CA SER A 293 -6.07 -0.67 -6.36
C SER A 293 -6.94 -1.00 -7.57
N GLY A 294 -6.34 -1.55 -8.64
CA GLY A 294 -7.09 -2.00 -9.82
C GLY A 294 -7.31 -0.91 -10.88
N PHE A 295 -6.44 0.08 -10.95
CA PHE A 295 -6.54 1.25 -11.82
C PHE A 295 -6.20 0.99 -13.30
N GLY A 296 -5.58 -0.16 -13.63
CA GLY A 296 -5.23 -0.51 -15.01
C GLY A 296 -4.16 0.39 -15.61
N ASP A 297 -4.47 1.07 -16.72
CA ASP A 297 -3.62 2.07 -17.38
C ASP A 297 -3.80 3.49 -16.82
N HIS A 298 -4.72 3.66 -15.87
CA HIS A 298 -5.23 4.96 -15.45
C HIS A 298 -4.77 5.36 -14.04
N ASP A 299 -3.65 4.80 -13.57
CA ASP A 299 -3.11 5.07 -12.22
C ASP A 299 -2.98 6.58 -11.96
N ALA A 300 -2.33 7.32 -12.87
CA ALA A 300 -2.17 8.77 -12.74
C ALA A 300 -3.50 9.54 -12.89
N ASP A 301 -4.47 8.98 -13.62
CA ASP A 301 -5.77 9.61 -13.86
C ASP A 301 -6.72 9.43 -12.67
N PHE A 302 -6.60 8.33 -11.92
CA PHE A 302 -7.56 7.93 -10.89
C PHE A 302 -7.01 7.99 -9.46
N ALA A 303 -5.71 7.81 -9.26
CA ALA A 303 -5.14 7.66 -7.92
C ALA A 303 -5.38 8.87 -7.00
N PRO A 304 -5.22 10.14 -7.43
CA PRO A 304 -5.46 11.29 -6.54
C PRO A 304 -6.91 11.35 -6.02
N GLY A 305 -7.89 11.17 -6.91
CA GLY A 305 -9.30 11.15 -6.54
C GLY A 305 -9.66 9.93 -5.69
N ALA A 306 -9.14 8.75 -6.06
CA ALA A 306 -9.35 7.52 -5.32
C ALA A 306 -8.80 7.59 -3.90
N ALA A 307 -7.61 8.18 -3.71
CA ALA A 307 -7.02 8.39 -2.39
C ALA A 307 -7.88 9.34 -1.53
N LYS A 308 -8.46 10.39 -2.14
CA LYS A 308 -9.39 11.30 -1.44
C LYS A 308 -10.66 10.56 -0.99
N ILE A 309 -11.28 9.78 -1.88
CA ILE A 309 -12.44 8.93 -1.55
C ILE A 309 -12.09 7.95 -0.43
N LEU A 310 -10.98 7.23 -0.56
CA LEU A 310 -10.53 6.26 0.43
C LEU A 310 -10.34 6.92 1.80
N SER A 311 -9.65 8.06 1.87
CA SER A 311 -9.42 8.76 3.15
C SER A 311 -10.74 9.08 3.87
N LYS A 312 -11.77 9.43 3.10
CA LYS A 312 -13.11 9.71 3.63
C LYS A 312 -13.90 8.45 3.96
N LEU A 313 -13.69 7.35 3.26
CA LEU A 313 -14.25 6.04 3.64
C LEU A 313 -13.68 5.58 4.99
N VAL A 314 -12.38 5.75 5.22
CA VAL A 314 -11.73 5.45 6.51
C VAL A 314 -12.33 6.31 7.63
N GLU A 315 -12.44 7.63 7.42
CA GLU A 315 -13.06 8.55 8.38
C GLU A 315 -14.53 8.16 8.66
N HIS A 316 -15.29 7.82 7.61
CA HIS A 316 -16.68 7.40 7.75
C HIS A 316 -16.82 6.12 8.60
N ARG A 317 -15.98 5.10 8.38
CA ARG A 317 -15.99 3.88 9.20
C ARG A 317 -15.62 4.18 10.65
N ALA A 318 -14.61 5.01 10.89
CA ALA A 318 -14.22 5.41 12.25
C ALA A 318 -15.36 6.13 12.98
N GLN A 319 -16.09 7.04 12.31
CA GLN A 319 -17.25 7.73 12.88
C GLN A 319 -18.40 6.77 13.18
N LYS A 320 -18.62 5.75 12.33
CA LYS A 320 -19.64 4.74 12.56
C LYS A 320 -19.33 3.86 13.77
N LEU A 321 -18.08 3.41 13.92
CA LEU A 321 -17.63 2.66 15.09
C LEU A 321 -17.79 3.49 16.37
N LEU A 322 -17.46 4.78 16.32
CA LEU A 322 -17.64 5.69 17.46
C LEU A 322 -19.13 5.84 17.86
N GLU A 323 -20.04 5.89 16.88
CA GLU A 323 -21.49 5.92 17.14
C GLU A 323 -21.99 4.62 17.76
N GLU A 324 -21.50 3.47 17.30
CA GLU A 324 -21.79 2.15 17.86
C GLU A 324 -21.31 2.04 19.31
N ASP A 325 -20.09 2.51 19.60
CA ASP A 325 -19.54 2.59 20.96
C ASP A 325 -20.40 3.49 21.87
N TYR A 326 -20.86 4.64 21.37
CA TYR A 326 -21.68 5.57 22.16
C TYR A 326 -23.04 4.95 22.49
N ALA A 327 -23.65 4.27 21.51
CA ALA A 327 -24.89 3.56 21.72
C ALA A 327 -24.72 2.43 22.74
N PHE A 328 -23.61 1.70 22.71
CA PHE A 328 -23.29 0.66 23.69
C PHE A 328 -23.10 1.23 25.10
N LEU A 329 -22.28 2.28 25.25
CA LEU A 329 -22.04 2.94 26.53
C LEU A 329 -23.33 3.56 27.13
N ALA A 330 -24.20 4.10 26.28
CA ALA A 330 -25.50 4.63 26.69
C ALA A 330 -26.42 3.50 27.20
N ARG A 331 -26.52 2.39 26.46
CA ARG A 331 -27.34 1.23 26.85
C ARG A 331 -26.89 0.61 28.17
N ASN A 332 -25.59 0.63 28.44
CA ASN A 332 -25.01 0.05 29.67
C ASN A 332 -24.98 1.04 30.86
N GLY A 333 -25.64 2.19 30.75
CA GLY A 333 -25.77 3.15 31.85
C GLY A 333 -24.48 3.88 32.22
N VAL A 334 -23.40 3.72 31.44
CA VAL A 334 -22.11 4.38 31.67
C VAL A 334 -22.20 5.89 31.38
N LEU A 335 -23.13 6.28 30.50
CA LEU A 335 -23.41 7.68 30.15
C LEU A 335 -24.58 8.30 30.94
N ALA A 336 -25.06 7.66 32.01
CA ALA A 336 -26.19 8.16 32.79
C ALA A 336 -25.93 9.59 33.34
N GLU A 337 -26.94 10.46 33.20
CA GLU A 337 -26.93 11.84 33.67
C GLU A 337 -26.62 11.89 35.19
N GLY A 338 -25.47 12.42 35.56
CA GLY A 338 -25.08 12.62 36.96
C GLY A 338 -23.61 12.34 37.29
N THR A 339 -22.88 11.59 36.47
CA THR A 339 -21.42 11.37 36.60
C THR A 339 -20.60 12.23 35.63
N THR A 340 -21.19 13.31 35.11
CA THR A 340 -20.66 14.22 34.09
C THR A 340 -19.57 15.16 34.60
N HIS A 341 -18.54 14.60 35.21
CA HIS A 341 -17.24 15.25 35.30
C HIS A 341 -16.19 14.22 34.94
N LYS A 342 -15.92 14.02 33.63
CA LYS A 342 -14.55 13.92 33.06
C LYS A 342 -14.45 13.40 31.62
N VAL A 343 -15.44 12.71 31.05
CA VAL A 343 -15.29 12.16 29.68
C VAL A 343 -15.79 13.16 28.65
N LYS A 344 -14.87 13.93 28.05
CA LYS A 344 -15.18 14.71 26.83
C LYS A 344 -15.24 13.73 25.65
N LEU A 345 -16.45 13.36 25.28
CA LEU A 345 -16.71 12.55 24.10
C LEU A 345 -16.50 13.39 22.81
N PRO A 346 -15.75 12.87 21.81
CA PRO A 346 -15.67 13.49 20.49
C PRO A 346 -17.03 13.79 19.85
N THR A 347 -17.13 14.89 19.11
CA THR A 347 -18.37 15.24 18.39
C THR A 347 -18.55 14.35 17.16
N LEU A 348 -19.68 13.63 17.10
CA LEU A 348 -20.06 12.84 15.92
C LEU A 348 -20.29 13.77 14.71
N ARG A 349 -19.62 13.47 13.61
CA ARG A 349 -19.74 14.22 12.34
C ARG A 349 -20.21 13.35 11.18
N ILE A 350 -20.79 12.19 11.46
CA ILE A 350 -21.14 11.17 10.47
C ILE A 350 -21.97 11.70 9.29
N ASN A 351 -22.98 12.55 9.54
CA ASN A 351 -23.79 13.14 8.49
C ASN A 351 -23.03 14.13 7.60
N LYS A 352 -22.03 14.83 8.13
CA LYS A 352 -21.15 15.70 7.33
C LYS A 352 -20.22 14.86 6.47
N VAL A 353 -19.56 13.86 7.05
CA VAL A 353 -18.66 12.95 6.32
C VAL A 353 -19.42 12.20 5.22
N ARG A 354 -20.66 11.77 5.49
CA ARG A 354 -21.53 11.12 4.50
C ARG A 354 -21.87 12.03 3.31
N ARG A 355 -22.08 13.33 3.55
CA ARG A 355 -22.30 14.32 2.47
C ARG A 355 -21.03 14.53 1.66
N GLU A 356 -19.90 14.76 2.32
CA GLU A 356 -18.60 14.91 1.65
C GLU A 356 -18.27 13.69 0.77
N LEU A 357 -18.54 12.48 1.27
CA LEU A 357 -18.35 11.25 0.50
C LEU A 357 -19.26 11.21 -0.74
N LYS A 358 -20.53 11.61 -0.62
CA LYS A 358 -21.44 11.69 -1.77
C LYS A 358 -20.93 12.66 -2.84
N ASP A 359 -20.41 13.82 -2.44
CA ASP A 359 -19.85 14.82 -3.37
C ASP A 359 -18.61 14.26 -4.08
N LEU A 360 -17.71 13.61 -3.34
CA LEU A 360 -16.54 12.96 -3.91
C LEU A 360 -16.92 11.85 -4.92
N LEU A 361 -17.91 11.01 -4.61
CA LEU A 361 -18.40 9.98 -5.53
C LEU A 361 -19.06 10.55 -6.80
N ARG A 362 -19.51 11.80 -6.76
CA ARG A 362 -20.02 12.55 -7.92
C ARG A 362 -18.91 13.25 -8.71
N GLY A 363 -17.66 13.15 -8.26
CA GLY A 363 -16.52 13.78 -8.92
C GLY A 363 -16.31 15.24 -8.51
N GLU A 364 -16.82 15.65 -7.34
CA GLU A 364 -16.79 17.02 -6.86
C GLU A 364 -15.97 17.12 -5.57
N LEU A 365 -15.13 18.15 -5.48
CA LEU A 365 -14.45 18.46 -4.22
C LEU A 365 -15.43 19.18 -3.29
N PRO A 366 -15.67 18.65 -2.08
CA PRO A 366 -16.43 19.39 -1.09
C PRO A 366 -15.69 20.69 -0.73
N PRO A 367 -16.40 21.81 -0.52
CA PRO A 367 -15.77 23.07 -0.16
C PRO A 367 -14.95 22.90 1.12
N GLU A 368 -13.72 23.42 1.13
CA GLU A 368 -12.88 23.41 2.33
C GLU A 368 -13.62 24.14 3.45
N THR A 369 -14.16 23.40 4.43
CA THR A 369 -14.45 24.01 5.71
C THR A 369 -13.10 24.22 6.38
N GLU A 370 -12.65 25.48 6.49
CA GLU A 370 -11.42 25.88 7.15
C GLU A 370 -11.20 25.11 8.47
N THR A 371 -10.41 24.04 8.38
CA THR A 371 -9.89 23.31 9.55
C THR A 371 -8.39 23.28 9.45
N VAL A 372 -7.78 24.46 9.44
CA VAL A 372 -6.36 24.65 9.75
C VAL A 372 -6.27 25.96 10.54
N SER A 373 -6.16 25.82 11.86
CA SER A 373 -5.43 26.73 12.78
C SER A 373 -5.18 28.16 12.30
N SER A 374 -6.22 28.96 12.06
CA SER A 374 -6.10 30.40 12.02
C SER A 374 -6.19 30.93 13.47
N PRO A 375 -5.28 31.81 13.91
CA PRO A 375 -5.37 32.43 15.23
C PRO A 375 -6.74 33.11 15.38
N ARG A 376 -7.44 32.75 16.46
CA ARG A 376 -8.82 33.13 16.85
C ARG A 376 -9.22 34.62 16.75
N TRP A 377 -8.30 35.52 16.41
CA TRP A 377 -8.54 36.97 16.35
C TRP A 377 -9.01 37.47 14.97
N TRP A 378 -8.79 36.73 13.88
CA TRP A 378 -9.24 37.11 12.53
C TRP A 378 -10.75 36.91 12.29
N SER A 379 -11.36 35.91 12.94
CA SER A 379 -12.80 35.63 12.84
C SER A 379 -13.70 36.64 13.57
N CYS A 380 -13.10 37.59 14.30
CA CYS A 380 -13.83 38.65 15.01
C CYS A 380 -14.08 39.90 14.14
N TRP A 381 -13.40 40.04 12.98
CA TRP A 381 -13.46 41.27 12.16
C TRP A 381 -14.32 41.14 10.91
N PHE A 382 -14.57 39.91 10.43
CA PHE A 382 -15.51 39.65 9.33
C PHE A 382 -16.64 38.79 9.88
N GLY A 383 -17.81 39.41 10.04
CA GLY A 383 -18.98 38.87 10.73
C GLY A 383 -19.24 37.40 10.42
N GLY A 384 -19.43 36.62 11.50
CA GLY A 384 -19.64 35.18 11.46
C GLY A 384 -20.66 34.75 10.42
N ALA A 385 -20.21 33.92 9.47
CA ALA A 385 -21.10 33.15 8.65
C ALA A 385 -21.88 32.20 9.57
N LYS A 386 -23.15 32.54 9.82
CA LYS A 386 -24.13 31.62 10.37
C LYS A 386 -24.08 30.34 9.54
N GLU A 387 -23.91 29.19 10.18
CA GLU A 387 -24.21 27.89 9.59
C GLU A 387 -25.65 27.95 9.08
N THR A 388 -25.81 28.16 7.77
CA THR A 388 -27.11 28.07 7.13
C THR A 388 -27.50 26.60 7.19
N ASN A 389 -28.57 26.31 7.93
CA ASN A 389 -29.32 25.06 7.84
C ASN A 389 -29.77 24.87 6.38
N VAL A 390 -28.93 24.23 5.57
CA VAL A 390 -29.30 23.78 4.24
C VAL A 390 -30.18 22.56 4.44
N VAL A 391 -31.45 22.73 4.04
CA VAL A 391 -32.50 21.72 3.99
C VAL A 391 -31.94 20.41 3.44
N GLU A 392 -32.16 19.31 4.17
CA GLU A 392 -31.87 17.95 3.71
C GLU A 392 -32.70 17.65 2.45
N GLU A 393 -32.14 17.99 1.29
CA GLU A 393 -32.66 17.50 0.04
C GLU A 393 -32.45 15.99 0.04
N LYS A 394 -33.56 15.24 -0.01
CA LYS A 394 -33.62 13.77 -0.16
C LYS A 394 -33.00 13.36 -1.50
N THR A 395 -31.70 13.53 -1.63
CA THR A 395 -30.91 13.09 -2.75
C THR A 395 -30.64 11.61 -2.55
N ALA A 396 -31.11 10.80 -3.51
CA ALA A 396 -30.93 9.36 -3.57
C ALA A 396 -29.53 8.94 -3.08
N GLU A 397 -29.47 7.89 -2.26
CA GLU A 397 -28.20 7.34 -1.80
C GLU A 397 -27.34 6.97 -3.02
N VAL A 398 -26.25 7.71 -3.22
CA VAL A 398 -25.24 7.34 -4.23
C VAL A 398 -24.49 6.14 -3.67
N SER A 399 -24.79 4.95 -4.21
CA SER A 399 -24.02 3.74 -3.92
C SER A 399 -22.58 3.93 -4.41
N ASN A 400 -21.59 3.48 -3.63
CA ASN A 400 -20.18 3.55 -4.01
C ASN A 400 -19.93 2.64 -5.24
N PRO A 401 -19.71 3.19 -6.45
CA PRO A 401 -19.50 2.39 -7.64
C PRO A 401 -18.14 1.66 -7.63
N TYR A 402 -17.22 2.09 -6.77
CA TYR A 402 -15.89 1.50 -6.59
C TYR A 402 -15.87 0.45 -5.48
N ALA A 403 -17.02 0.12 -4.89
CA ALA A 403 -17.17 -0.93 -3.89
C ALA A 403 -16.97 -2.33 -4.48
N SER A 404 -16.43 -3.23 -3.68
CA SER A 404 -16.26 -4.65 -4.04
C SER A 404 -17.59 -5.41 -4.11
N ASP A 405 -18.72 -4.82 -3.68
CA ASP A 405 -20.07 -5.40 -3.77
C ASP A 405 -20.49 -5.71 -5.21
N ARG A 406 -19.91 -5.01 -6.19
CA ARG A 406 -20.17 -5.26 -7.62
C ARG A 406 -19.72 -6.65 -8.09
N PHE A 407 -18.85 -7.31 -7.34
CA PHE A 407 -18.41 -8.68 -7.60
C PHE A 407 -19.23 -9.73 -6.83
N GLY A 408 -20.30 -9.32 -6.12
CA GLY A 408 -21.15 -10.20 -5.35
C GLY A 408 -20.36 -11.05 -4.36
N ASN A 409 -20.60 -12.36 -4.36
CA ASN A 409 -19.96 -13.33 -3.46
C ASN A 409 -18.53 -13.74 -3.87
N LEU A 410 -17.98 -13.17 -4.95
CA LEU A 410 -16.60 -13.49 -5.36
C LEU A 410 -15.55 -12.91 -4.40
N VAL A 411 -15.88 -11.80 -3.73
CA VAL A 411 -15.06 -11.21 -2.67
C VAL A 411 -15.62 -11.68 -1.34
N SER A 412 -14.78 -12.30 -0.52
CA SER A 412 -15.19 -12.76 0.81
C SER A 412 -15.36 -11.54 1.72
N LYS A 413 -16.60 -11.05 1.81
CA LYS A 413 -16.99 -9.98 2.73
C LYS A 413 -17.54 -10.50 4.05
N ARG A 414 -17.89 -11.78 4.11
CA ARG A 414 -18.46 -12.44 5.28
C ARG A 414 -17.47 -13.47 5.80
N ILE A 415 -17.54 -13.71 7.10
CA ILE A 415 -17.00 -14.88 7.78
C ILE A 415 -17.31 -16.08 6.89
N ALA A 416 -16.31 -16.92 6.62
CA ALA A 416 -16.62 -18.25 6.11
C ALA A 416 -17.46 -18.92 7.19
N GLU A 417 -18.79 -18.87 7.06
CA GLU A 417 -19.70 -19.74 7.78
C GLU A 417 -19.31 -21.15 7.34
N ALA A 418 -18.38 -21.75 8.08
CA ALA A 418 -18.14 -23.17 7.96
C ALA A 418 -19.51 -23.81 8.20
N PRO A 419 -20.04 -24.63 7.27
CA PRO A 419 -21.36 -25.25 7.41
C PRO A 419 -21.44 -26.20 8.63
N HIS A 420 -20.34 -26.36 9.35
CA HIS A 420 -20.26 -27.03 10.63
C HIS A 420 -19.62 -26.06 11.63
N HIS A 421 -20.41 -25.60 12.60
CA HIS A 421 -19.85 -25.10 13.85
C HIS A 421 -19.03 -26.23 14.44
N SER A 422 -17.71 -26.13 14.33
CA SER A 422 -16.81 -26.99 15.08
C SER A 422 -17.20 -26.92 16.57
N PRO A 423 -17.23 -28.02 17.32
CA PRO A 423 -17.38 -27.97 18.78
C PRO A 423 -16.39 -27.00 19.43
N LEU A 424 -15.23 -26.77 18.78
CA LEU A 424 -14.26 -25.77 19.20
C LEU A 424 -14.78 -24.33 19.05
N ALA A 425 -15.59 -24.02 18.03
CA ALA A 425 -16.20 -22.69 17.88
C ALA A 425 -17.23 -22.41 18.99
N TYR A 426 -17.95 -23.44 19.45
CA TYR A 426 -18.83 -23.32 20.61
C TYR A 426 -18.04 -23.15 21.92
N LEU A 427 -16.88 -23.83 22.03
CA LEU A 427 -15.94 -23.62 23.13
C LEU A 427 -15.32 -22.23 23.09
N TYR A 428 -15.00 -21.68 21.91
CA TYR A 428 -14.53 -20.30 21.75
C TYR A 428 -15.62 -19.28 22.10
N GLY A 429 -16.88 -19.51 21.73
CA GLY A 429 -17.99 -18.63 22.15
C GLY A 429 -18.26 -18.68 23.66
N ILE A 430 -18.08 -19.84 24.29
CA ILE A 430 -18.13 -19.97 25.76
C ILE A 430 -16.91 -19.30 26.40
N GLU A 431 -15.73 -19.49 25.83
CA GLU A 431 -14.49 -18.84 26.27
C GLU A 431 -14.63 -17.31 26.17
N GLU A 432 -15.18 -16.77 25.08
CA GLU A 432 -15.45 -15.34 24.90
C GLU A 432 -16.46 -14.82 25.93
N GLN A 433 -17.53 -15.57 26.21
CA GLN A 433 -18.49 -15.19 27.26
C GLN A 433 -17.86 -15.24 28.66
N ILE A 434 -17.00 -16.21 28.93
CA ILE A 434 -16.28 -16.33 30.19
C ILE A 434 -15.20 -15.24 30.30
N ILE A 435 -14.47 -14.94 29.23
CA ILE A 435 -13.47 -13.87 29.19
C ILE A 435 -14.15 -12.52 29.38
N ALA A 436 -15.22 -12.21 28.63
CA ALA A 436 -15.96 -10.95 28.79
C ALA A 436 -16.62 -10.81 30.17
N ALA A 437 -17.16 -11.89 30.73
CA ALA A 437 -17.72 -11.88 32.08
C ALA A 437 -16.64 -11.82 33.18
N SER A 438 -15.45 -12.35 32.91
CA SER A 438 -14.32 -12.34 33.85
C SER A 438 -13.44 -11.10 33.69
N GLU A 439 -13.49 -10.37 32.58
CA GLU A 439 -12.68 -9.17 32.27
C GLU A 439 -12.67 -8.13 33.41
N PRO A 440 -13.80 -7.81 34.07
CA PRO A 440 -13.82 -6.91 35.23
C PRO A 440 -13.06 -7.47 36.43
N TYR A 441 -13.13 -8.78 36.65
CA TYR A 441 -12.47 -9.48 37.73
C TYR A 441 -10.98 -9.69 37.43
N THR A 442 -10.62 -10.00 36.19
CA THR A 442 -9.24 -10.14 35.72
C THR A 442 -8.49 -8.83 35.89
N ARG A 443 -9.14 -7.68 35.61
CA ARG A 443 -8.58 -6.35 35.88
C ARG A 443 -8.36 -6.10 37.37
N ALA A 444 -9.35 -6.43 38.22
CA ALA A 444 -9.25 -6.27 39.67
C ALA A 444 -8.18 -7.19 40.30
N VAL A 445 -8.10 -8.44 39.85
CA VAL A 445 -7.09 -9.41 40.29
C VAL A 445 -5.71 -9.01 39.80
N ARG A 446 -5.56 -8.59 38.54
CA ARG A 446 -4.30 -8.08 37.98
C ARG A 446 -3.79 -6.87 38.74
N GLN A 447 -4.65 -5.87 38.95
CA GLN A 447 -4.27 -4.66 39.69
C GLN A 447 -3.99 -4.99 41.17
N GLY A 448 -4.71 -5.95 41.75
CA GLY A 448 -4.41 -6.52 43.06
C GLY A 448 -3.03 -7.18 43.11
N VAL A 449 -2.71 -8.04 42.15
CA VAL A 449 -1.42 -8.74 42.04
C VAL A 449 -0.29 -7.74 41.83
N LEU A 450 -0.40 -6.83 40.86
CA LEU A 450 0.61 -5.79 40.59
C LEU A 450 0.85 -4.89 41.81
N ASN A 451 -0.21 -4.47 42.51
CA ASN A 451 -0.09 -3.68 43.74
C ASN A 451 0.52 -4.46 44.92
N HIS A 452 0.37 -5.79 44.95
CA HIS A 452 0.91 -6.65 46.01
C HIS A 452 2.33 -7.17 45.69
N LEU A 453 2.76 -7.18 44.42
CA LEU A 453 4.11 -7.60 44.02
C LEU A 453 5.22 -6.74 44.66
N ASP A 454 4.92 -5.47 44.94
CA ASP A 454 5.83 -4.54 45.63
C ASP A 454 5.83 -4.71 47.16
N GLN A 455 4.78 -5.33 47.72
CA GLN A 455 4.60 -5.50 49.17
C GLN A 455 5.19 -6.83 49.69
N TYR A 456 5.28 -7.85 48.84
CA TYR A 456 5.87 -9.14 49.19
C TYR A 456 7.36 -9.20 48.87
N ASN A 457 8.12 -9.83 49.77
CA ASN A 457 9.56 -10.04 49.66
C ASN A 457 9.86 -11.23 48.70
N LEU A 458 9.40 -11.12 47.46
CA LEU A 458 9.63 -12.08 46.39
C LEU A 458 11.06 -11.95 45.85
N SER A 459 11.62 -13.06 45.35
CA SER A 459 12.88 -12.96 44.63
C SER A 459 12.70 -12.06 43.40
N PRO A 460 13.72 -11.24 43.03
CA PRO A 460 13.62 -10.33 41.90
C PRO A 460 13.19 -11.02 40.60
N ASP A 461 13.62 -12.27 40.39
CA ASP A 461 13.29 -13.04 39.19
C ASP A 461 11.80 -13.44 39.15
N VAL A 462 11.24 -13.88 40.27
CA VAL A 462 9.83 -14.28 40.36
C VAL A 462 8.91 -13.06 40.24
N ARG A 463 9.29 -11.95 40.88
CA ARG A 463 8.57 -10.67 40.76
C ARG A 463 8.51 -10.22 39.30
N ARG A 464 9.64 -10.30 38.60
CA ARG A 464 9.78 -9.89 37.20
C ARG A 464 9.02 -10.78 36.22
N TRP A 465 9.01 -12.10 36.44
CA TRP A 465 8.20 -13.04 35.66
C TRP A 465 6.70 -12.78 35.83
N LEU A 466 6.26 -12.55 37.08
CA LEU A 466 4.86 -12.21 37.36
C LEU A 466 4.48 -10.85 36.76
N TYR A 467 5.37 -9.86 36.80
CA TYR A 467 5.14 -8.55 36.18
C TYR A 467 4.94 -8.66 34.67
N LEU A 468 5.80 -9.41 33.97
CA LEU A 468 5.69 -9.64 32.52
C LEU A 468 4.46 -10.49 32.13
N TYR A 469 4.08 -11.45 32.97
CA TYR A 469 2.93 -12.33 32.70
C TYR A 469 1.59 -11.59 32.82
N PHE A 470 1.49 -10.64 33.75
CA PHE A 470 0.28 -9.86 33.99
C PHE A 470 0.29 -8.49 33.26
N TYR A 471 1.26 -8.23 32.38
CA TYR A 471 1.38 -6.97 31.63
C TYR A 471 0.56 -7.00 30.34
N ASP A 472 -0.06 -5.87 29.96
CA ASP A 472 -0.80 -5.69 28.71
C ASP A 472 -0.76 -4.23 28.25
N SER A 473 -0.11 -4.01 27.10
CA SER A 473 0.11 -2.71 26.48
C SER A 473 -1.14 -1.90 26.17
N SER A 474 -2.33 -2.51 26.17
CA SER A 474 -3.59 -1.82 25.88
C SER A 474 -4.22 -1.15 27.11
N TRP A 475 -3.76 -1.45 28.33
CA TRP A 475 -4.39 -0.99 29.58
C TRP A 475 -3.47 -0.21 30.54
N ASP A 476 -2.16 -0.19 30.27
CA ASP A 476 -1.15 0.32 31.21
C ASP A 476 -0.83 1.82 31.02
N THR A 477 -0.52 2.49 32.12
CA THR A 477 -0.14 3.91 32.13
C THR A 477 1.27 4.14 31.56
N PRO A 478 1.59 5.35 31.07
CA PRO A 478 2.92 5.66 30.52
C PRO A 478 4.09 5.38 31.48
N GLU A 479 3.85 5.48 32.79
CA GLU A 479 4.84 5.19 33.84
C GLU A 479 5.11 3.70 33.98
N GLU A 480 4.07 2.86 33.89
CA GLU A 480 4.17 1.40 33.91
C GLU A 480 4.86 0.86 32.63
N VAL A 481 4.64 1.52 31.49
CA VAL A 481 5.34 1.24 30.23
C VAL A 481 6.82 1.58 30.34
N ALA A 482 7.18 2.73 30.94
CA ALA A 482 8.58 3.12 31.13
C ALA A 482 9.33 2.15 32.07
N ARG A 483 8.67 1.71 33.16
CA ARG A 483 9.24 0.73 34.10
C ARG A 483 9.46 -0.63 33.43
N ARG A 484 8.58 -1.04 32.50
CA ARG A 484 8.78 -2.25 31.68
C ARG A 484 10.01 -2.15 30.79
N VAL A 485 10.24 -1.02 30.11
CA VAL A 485 11.42 -0.86 29.25
C VAL A 485 12.71 -1.03 30.07
N GLU A 486 12.74 -0.46 31.27
CA GLU A 486 13.86 -0.62 32.21
C GLU A 486 14.03 -2.10 32.65
N GLU A 487 12.92 -2.79 32.94
CA GLU A 487 12.95 -4.21 33.30
C GLU A 487 13.30 -5.14 32.13
N GLU A 488 12.90 -4.85 30.90
CA GLU A 488 13.29 -5.60 29.70
C GLU A 488 14.77 -5.42 29.39
N GLU A 489 15.28 -4.19 29.50
CA GLU A 489 16.71 -3.92 29.31
C GLU A 489 17.58 -4.65 30.32
N ALA A 490 17.17 -4.68 31.59
CA ALA A 490 17.91 -5.41 32.61
C ALA A 490 17.73 -6.95 32.50
N LEU A 491 16.65 -7.46 31.87
CA LEU A 491 16.55 -8.89 31.48
C LEU A 491 17.49 -9.22 30.34
N ARG A 492 17.60 -8.34 29.34
CA ARG A 492 18.53 -8.51 28.23
C ARG A 492 19.97 -8.56 28.73
N LYS A 493 20.34 -7.67 29.66
CA LYS A 493 21.66 -7.71 30.33
C LYS A 493 21.89 -9.01 31.10
N PHE A 494 20.90 -9.45 31.88
CA PHE A 494 21.01 -10.71 32.64
C PHE A 494 21.13 -11.94 31.73
N SER A 495 20.35 -12.01 30.63
CA SER A 495 20.42 -13.09 29.65
C SER A 495 21.79 -13.14 28.98
N MET A 496 22.35 -11.97 28.63
CA MET A 496 23.70 -11.89 28.08
C MET A 496 24.76 -12.35 29.09
N GLU A 497 24.66 -11.97 30.36
CA GLU A 497 25.59 -12.43 31.41
C GLU A 497 25.49 -13.94 31.66
N MET A 498 24.28 -14.50 31.60
CA MET A 498 24.02 -15.93 31.72
C MET A 498 24.60 -16.71 30.52
N GLU A 499 24.36 -16.24 29.30
CA GLU A 499 24.95 -16.82 28.09
C GLU A 499 26.47 -16.74 28.11
N GLU A 500 27.05 -15.63 28.58
CA GLU A 500 28.50 -15.48 28.73
C GLU A 500 29.08 -16.44 29.77
N ARG A 501 28.39 -16.63 30.91
CA ARG A 501 28.77 -17.63 31.93
C ARG A 501 28.67 -19.06 31.40
N LEU A 502 27.62 -19.36 30.64
CA LEU A 502 27.42 -20.66 30.02
C LEU A 502 28.51 -20.93 28.98
N ALA A 503 28.81 -19.95 28.12
CA ALA A 503 29.86 -20.02 27.12
C ALA A 503 31.24 -20.25 27.76
N LYS A 504 31.56 -19.51 28.84
CA LYS A 504 32.80 -19.70 29.62
C LYS A 504 32.89 -21.09 30.25
N SER A 505 31.78 -21.62 30.78
CA SER A 505 31.74 -23.00 31.32
C SER A 505 31.96 -24.03 30.23
N THR A 506 31.27 -23.92 29.10
CA THR A 506 31.41 -24.85 27.98
C THR A 506 32.80 -24.83 27.35
N ALA A 507 33.44 -23.65 27.28
CA ALA A 507 34.80 -23.51 26.81
C ALA A 507 35.81 -24.17 27.77
N ALA A 508 35.62 -23.99 29.08
CA ALA A 508 36.47 -24.65 30.09
C ALA A 508 36.32 -26.18 30.08
N ASP A 509 35.11 -26.69 29.84
CA ASP A 509 34.87 -28.14 29.74
C ASP A 509 35.44 -28.72 28.43
N ALA A 510 35.37 -27.99 27.32
CA ALA A 510 36.03 -28.36 26.06
C ALA A 510 37.56 -28.37 26.19
N GLU A 511 38.14 -27.40 26.90
CA GLU A 511 39.58 -27.36 27.17
C GLU A 511 40.03 -28.55 28.02
N ARG A 512 39.27 -28.90 29.06
CA ARG A 512 39.52 -30.10 29.88
C ARG A 512 39.40 -31.40 29.06
N ALA A 513 38.48 -31.47 28.11
CA ALA A 513 38.32 -32.63 27.22
C ALA A 513 39.53 -32.78 26.28
N THR A 514 40.00 -31.68 25.68
CA THR A 514 41.20 -31.71 24.80
C THR A 514 42.47 -32.07 25.58
N GLN A 515 42.63 -31.58 26.81
CA GLN A 515 43.75 -31.96 27.68
C GLN A 515 43.73 -33.46 28.02
N ARG A 516 42.56 -34.03 28.32
CA ARG A 516 42.40 -35.48 28.56
C ARG A 516 42.75 -36.29 27.31
N GLN A 517 42.34 -35.83 26.13
CA GLN A 517 42.65 -36.49 24.86
C GLN A 517 44.16 -36.48 24.57
N LEU A 518 44.84 -35.35 24.78
CA LEU A 518 46.29 -35.24 24.67
C LEU A 518 47.03 -36.11 25.70
N GLU A 519 46.51 -36.23 26.91
CA GLU A 519 47.08 -37.11 27.94
C GLU A 519 46.92 -38.59 27.57
N MET A 520 45.76 -38.98 27.02
CA MET A 520 45.55 -40.33 26.49
C MET A 520 46.47 -40.63 25.31
N GLU A 521 46.66 -39.71 24.38
CA GLU A 521 47.63 -39.87 23.29
C GLU A 521 49.07 -39.99 23.78
N ARG A 522 49.47 -39.21 24.79
CA ARG A 522 50.78 -39.35 25.44
C ARG A 522 50.95 -40.71 26.08
N ARG A 523 49.94 -41.20 26.81
CA ARG A 523 49.95 -42.55 27.43
C ARG A 523 50.04 -43.65 26.37
N ALA A 524 49.28 -43.54 25.28
CA ALA A 524 49.35 -44.48 24.16
C ALA A 524 50.75 -44.49 23.51
N ARG A 525 51.35 -43.33 23.25
CA ARG A 525 52.72 -43.23 22.71
C ARG A 525 53.77 -43.83 23.66
N THR A 526 53.62 -43.68 24.98
CA THR A 526 54.53 -44.32 25.94
C THR A 526 54.38 -45.85 26.00
N LEU A 527 53.17 -46.38 25.76
CA LEU A 527 52.94 -47.83 25.68
C LEU A 527 53.55 -48.42 24.41
N PHE A 528 53.32 -47.80 23.25
CA PHE A 528 53.92 -48.23 21.98
C PHE A 528 55.46 -48.11 21.97
N ARG A 529 56.03 -47.12 22.67
CA ARG A 529 57.49 -46.99 22.82
C ARG A 529 58.10 -48.06 23.74
N LYS A 530 57.34 -48.62 24.69
CA LYS A 530 57.78 -49.75 25.52
C LYS A 530 57.75 -51.06 24.73
N GLU A 531 56.74 -51.27 23.88
CA GLU A 531 56.65 -52.46 23.03
C GLU A 531 57.71 -52.50 21.92
N SER A 532 58.11 -51.34 21.39
CA SER A 532 59.20 -51.26 20.39
C SER A 532 60.61 -51.51 20.97
N ILE A 533 60.77 -51.56 22.29
CA ILE A 533 62.05 -51.90 22.96
C ILE A 533 62.09 -53.41 23.33
N SER A 534 60.93 -54.09 23.38
CA SER A 534 60.83 -55.53 23.64
C SER A 534 60.73 -56.40 22.38
N ALA A 535 60.73 -55.81 21.18
CA ALA A 535 60.73 -56.53 19.90
C ALA A 535 62.08 -56.37 19.17
N SER A 536 63.14 -56.88 19.79
CA SER A 536 64.39 -57.29 19.14
C SER A 536 64.81 -58.62 19.77
N PRO A 537 64.57 -59.74 19.08
CA PRO A 537 65.35 -60.95 19.23
C PRO A 537 66.20 -61.21 17.98
N GLU A 538 67.28 -61.96 18.21
CA GLU A 538 68.28 -62.51 17.28
C GLU A 538 67.72 -63.12 15.99
#